data_AF-A0A350X768-F1
#
_entry.id   AF-A0A350X768-F1
#
_cell.length_a   1.000
_cell.length_b   1.000
_cell.length_c   1.000
_cell.angle_alpha   90.00
_cell.angle_beta   90.00
_cell.angle_gamma   90.00
#
_symmetry.space_group_name_H-M   'P 1'
#
loop_
_entity.id
_entity.type
_entity.pdbx_description
1 polymer ?
#
loop_
_entity_poly.entity_id
_entity_poly.type
_entity_poly.pdbx_seq_one_letter_code
_entity_poly.pdbx_strand_id
1 'polypeptide(L)'
;MLDEYCDIALPQIYFEKFNFLLTTSEEVKACFDAHKRLGLTKPILPIWSSESDATKPATAAELQDYLSNFPGSSIWRIPNVGERGEAWNLVYSDFELPTLSRFLRLGSKGDDVKALQKVLNARGFDAGTVDGDFGSKTEAAVIAFQTEANLTVDGVVGEQTWTALGGKFKAPQLVKFGDLSASEKQRVEAGFFFPPTFGSRYANPSNSNPKEWSGNPGQRARYIKDADMPVVADSESRSADQIRAVINYFNVEDSGNKRFWPDGSVTCCNIFARDVMRCLRAPLTHWVGEKEQDANAMFDWLNNPANGWRKVNAAVASAAASKGIPTLGCWKNPGGIGHIVVVRPEPGEPNNPRIAQAGAINFANGLATKGLSPAKGKFTYFVYG
;
A
#
# COMPACT_ATOMS: atom_id res chain seq x y z
N MET A 1 -5.69 -1.99 30.98
CA MET A 1 -6.05 -3.40 30.70
C MET A 1 -7.54 -3.59 30.43
N LEU A 2 -8.44 -2.81 31.05
CA LEU A 2 -9.86 -2.75 30.66
C LEU A 2 -10.23 -1.59 29.71
N ASP A 3 -9.36 -0.59 29.54
CA ASP A 3 -9.55 0.51 28.55
C ASP A 3 -9.13 0.15 27.10
N GLU A 4 -8.65 -1.07 26.85
CA GLU A 4 -7.99 -1.43 25.57
C GLU A 4 -8.90 -2.22 24.60
N TYR A 5 -10.08 -2.65 25.05
CA TYR A 5 -10.91 -3.61 24.29
C TYR A 5 -12.40 -3.31 24.20
N CYS A 6 -12.92 -2.26 24.85
CA CYS A 6 -14.36 -1.98 24.84
C CYS A 6 -14.64 -0.48 24.83
N ASP A 7 -14.84 0.11 23.65
CA ASP A 7 -15.67 1.31 23.56
C ASP A 7 -17.14 0.87 23.68
N ILE A 8 -17.76 1.37 24.75
CA ILE A 8 -19.14 1.19 25.22
C ILE A 8 -19.47 -0.19 25.82
N ALA A 9 -18.94 -0.41 27.01
CA ALA A 9 -19.70 -1.10 28.04
C ALA A 9 -20.11 -0.10 29.13
N LEU A 10 -21.36 -0.24 29.60
CA LEU A 10 -21.94 0.13 30.91
C LEU A 10 -23.06 1.21 30.87
N PRO A 11 -24.15 1.04 31.67
CA PRO A 11 -24.10 0.69 33.08
C PRO A 11 -24.40 -0.77 33.42
N GLN A 12 -23.75 -1.19 34.51
CA GLN A 12 -23.90 -2.47 35.17
C GLN A 12 -25.31 -2.70 35.72
N ILE A 13 -25.61 -3.98 35.84
CA ILE A 13 -26.63 -4.58 36.71
C ILE A 13 -26.66 -3.88 38.08
N TYR A 14 -27.82 -3.37 38.48
CA TYR A 14 -28.31 -3.48 39.85
C TYR A 14 -29.78 -3.88 39.83
N PHE A 15 -30.13 -4.69 40.82
CA PHE A 15 -31.39 -5.39 41.01
C PHE A 15 -32.64 -4.49 40.86
N GLU A 16 -33.69 -5.14 40.34
CA GLU A 16 -35.11 -4.75 40.34
C GLU A 16 -35.67 -4.03 39.10
N LYS A 17 -36.46 -4.83 38.35
CA LYS A 17 -37.56 -4.50 37.42
C LYS A 17 -37.34 -3.30 36.49
N PHE A 18 -37.14 -3.54 35.19
CA PHE A 18 -37.82 -2.75 34.14
C PHE A 18 -37.95 -3.47 32.78
N ASN A 19 -38.94 -3.00 32.01
CA ASN A 19 -39.32 -3.42 30.66
C ASN A 19 -38.24 -3.10 29.62
N PHE A 20 -37.95 -4.07 28.75
CA PHE A 20 -37.13 -3.88 27.54
C PHE A 20 -37.97 -3.26 26.41
N LEU A 21 -37.35 -2.38 25.63
CA LEU A 21 -37.90 -1.92 24.35
C LEU A 21 -37.84 -3.07 23.35
N LEU A 22 -38.98 -3.37 22.72
CA LEU A 22 -39.10 -4.35 21.65
C LEU A 22 -38.29 -3.89 20.44
N THR A 23 -37.25 -4.63 20.09
CA THR A 23 -36.56 -4.50 18.80
C THR A 23 -37.52 -4.96 17.69
N THR A 24 -37.70 -4.16 16.64
CA THR A 24 -38.69 -4.44 15.59
C THR A 24 -38.14 -5.43 14.56
N SER A 25 -39.03 -6.05 13.78
CA SER A 25 -38.66 -6.95 12.68
C SER A 25 -37.73 -6.29 11.65
N GLU A 26 -37.82 -4.97 11.48
CA GLU A 26 -36.97 -4.16 10.61
C GLU A 26 -35.52 -4.09 11.11
N GLU A 27 -35.32 -3.97 12.43
CA GLU A 27 -33.99 -3.93 13.05
C GLU A 27 -33.30 -5.29 12.99
N VAL A 28 -34.05 -6.39 13.16
CA VAL A 28 -33.56 -7.76 12.96
C VAL A 28 -33.18 -8.00 11.50
N LYS A 29 -34.03 -7.56 10.55
CA LYS A 29 -33.75 -7.64 9.12
C LYS A 29 -32.48 -6.85 8.75
N ALA A 30 -32.31 -5.65 9.31
CA ALA A 30 -31.10 -4.83 9.09
C ALA A 30 -29.82 -5.54 9.53
N CYS A 31 -29.87 -6.31 10.63
CA CYS A 31 -28.75 -7.12 11.11
C CYS A 31 -28.44 -8.29 10.16
N PHE A 32 -29.46 -9.00 9.69
CA PHE A 32 -29.27 -10.05 8.66
C PHE A 32 -28.76 -9.48 7.33
N ASP A 33 -29.24 -8.30 6.92
CA ASP A 33 -28.80 -7.63 5.70
C ASP A 33 -27.36 -7.10 5.85
N ALA A 34 -26.94 -6.69 7.04
CA ALA A 34 -25.54 -6.39 7.36
C ALA A 34 -24.64 -7.63 7.32
N HIS A 35 -25.08 -8.76 7.90
CA HIS A 35 -24.38 -10.05 7.85
C HIS A 35 -24.14 -10.51 6.41
N LYS A 36 -25.17 -10.40 5.56
CA LYS A 36 -25.09 -10.69 4.12
C LYS A 36 -24.18 -9.71 3.37
N ARG A 37 -24.31 -8.41 3.62
CA ARG A 37 -23.48 -7.36 2.99
C ARG A 37 -22.00 -7.51 3.31
N LEU A 38 -21.66 -8.03 4.48
CA LEU A 38 -20.29 -8.29 4.91
C LEU A 38 -19.74 -9.64 4.42
N GLY A 39 -20.50 -10.42 3.64
CA GLY A 39 -20.04 -11.69 3.07
C GLY A 39 -19.69 -12.75 4.13
N LEU A 40 -20.25 -12.66 5.33
CA LEU A 40 -19.97 -13.59 6.42
C LEU A 40 -20.61 -14.94 6.10
N THR A 41 -19.79 -15.95 5.82
CA THR A 41 -20.22 -17.32 5.45
C THR A 41 -20.51 -18.22 6.64
N LYS A 42 -20.08 -17.80 7.85
CA LYS A 42 -20.40 -18.54 9.08
C LYS A 42 -21.91 -18.46 9.35
N PRO A 43 -22.62 -19.59 9.46
CA PRO A 43 -24.00 -19.58 9.91
C PRO A 43 -24.06 -18.99 11.32
N ILE A 44 -25.07 -18.16 11.58
CA ILE A 44 -25.43 -17.79 12.94
C ILE A 44 -26.00 -19.07 13.57
N LEU A 45 -25.14 -19.83 14.23
CA LEU A 45 -25.52 -21.08 14.88
C LEU A 45 -26.11 -20.78 16.26
N PRO A 46 -27.27 -21.34 16.62
CA PRO A 46 -27.63 -21.46 18.03
C PRO A 46 -26.58 -22.35 18.73
N ILE A 47 -26.10 -21.99 19.93
CA ILE A 47 -25.10 -22.80 20.65
C ILE A 47 -25.69 -24.19 20.97
N TRP A 48 -27.01 -24.30 21.16
CA TRP A 48 -27.73 -25.57 21.30
C TRP A 48 -29.20 -25.41 20.90
N SER A 49 -29.88 -26.52 20.60
CA SER A 49 -31.23 -26.49 20.02
C SER A 49 -32.37 -26.60 21.05
N SER A 50 -32.08 -27.06 22.28
CA SER A 50 -33.06 -27.18 23.39
C SER A 50 -32.38 -27.23 24.77
N GLU A 51 -33.12 -26.95 25.85
CA GLU A 51 -32.58 -27.04 27.23
C GLU A 51 -32.11 -28.46 27.64
N SER A 52 -32.57 -29.48 26.91
CA SER A 52 -32.22 -30.89 27.07
C SER A 52 -31.00 -31.34 26.27
N ASP A 53 -30.36 -30.45 25.51
CA ASP A 53 -29.20 -30.78 24.68
C ASP A 53 -27.95 -31.02 25.54
N ALA A 54 -27.31 -32.18 25.36
CA ALA A 54 -26.17 -32.59 26.18
C ALA A 54 -24.89 -31.78 25.92
N THR A 55 -24.87 -30.94 24.88
CA THR A 55 -23.73 -30.11 24.46
C THR A 55 -23.82 -28.67 24.98
N LYS A 56 -24.79 -28.32 25.82
CA LYS A 56 -24.94 -26.99 26.42
C LYS A 56 -23.84 -26.72 27.47
N PRO A 57 -23.16 -25.55 27.45
CA PRO A 57 -22.24 -25.16 28.51
C PRO A 57 -22.93 -25.16 29.87
N ALA A 58 -22.35 -25.82 30.87
CA ALA A 58 -22.92 -25.94 32.21
C ALA A 58 -22.52 -24.76 33.11
N THR A 59 -21.45 -24.03 32.75
CA THR A 59 -20.93 -22.90 33.53
C THR A 59 -20.63 -21.67 32.67
N ALA A 60 -20.59 -20.50 33.31
CA ALA A 60 -20.20 -19.24 32.66
C ALA A 60 -18.75 -19.29 32.12
N ALA A 61 -17.86 -20.05 32.75
CA ALA A 61 -16.49 -20.23 32.28
C ALA A 61 -16.41 -21.09 31.02
N GLU A 62 -17.19 -22.17 30.92
CA GLU A 62 -17.29 -23.00 29.70
C GLU A 62 -17.93 -22.23 28.54
N LEU A 63 -18.93 -21.40 28.83
CA LEU A 63 -19.53 -20.50 27.84
C LEU A 63 -18.50 -19.47 27.34
N GLN A 64 -17.70 -18.89 28.24
CA GLN A 64 -16.64 -17.94 27.90
C GLN A 64 -15.53 -18.58 27.06
N ASP A 65 -15.12 -19.81 27.38
CA ASP A 65 -14.11 -20.57 26.64
C ASP A 65 -14.61 -20.96 25.23
N TYR A 66 -15.90 -21.29 25.10
CA TYR A 66 -16.57 -21.52 23.82
C TYR A 66 -16.64 -20.25 22.96
N LEU A 67 -17.09 -19.11 23.53
CA LEU A 67 -17.18 -17.82 22.83
C LEU A 67 -15.81 -17.28 22.38
N SER A 68 -14.76 -17.58 23.15
CA SER A 68 -13.37 -17.20 22.83
C SER A 68 -12.81 -17.98 21.62
N ASN A 69 -13.33 -19.18 21.35
CA ASN A 69 -12.95 -20.01 20.20
C ASN A 69 -13.78 -19.73 18.93
N PHE A 70 -14.89 -18.98 19.03
CA PHE A 70 -15.76 -18.62 17.91
C PHE A 70 -16.09 -17.10 17.87
N PRO A 71 -15.11 -16.23 17.57
CA PRO A 71 -15.38 -14.80 17.40
C PRO A 71 -16.30 -14.56 16.19
N GLY A 72 -17.40 -13.82 16.41
CA GLY A 72 -18.35 -13.43 15.36
C GLY A 72 -19.75 -14.05 15.43
N SER A 73 -20.16 -14.64 16.56
CA SER A 73 -21.51 -15.19 16.72
C SER A 73 -22.01 -15.00 18.16
N SER A 74 -23.24 -14.54 18.35
CA SER A 74 -23.89 -14.54 19.67
C SER A 74 -25.37 -14.89 19.53
N ILE A 75 -25.88 -15.57 20.55
CA ILE A 75 -26.97 -16.57 20.50
C ILE A 75 -28.21 -16.18 21.32
N TRP A 76 -29.33 -16.84 21.01
CA TRP A 76 -30.68 -16.71 21.59
C TRP A 76 -31.03 -17.83 22.61
N ARG A 77 -31.87 -17.55 23.62
CA ARG A 77 -32.55 -18.53 24.52
C ARG A 77 -34.04 -18.66 24.21
N ILE A 78 -34.64 -19.86 24.20
CA ILE A 78 -36.11 -20.06 24.19
C ILE A 78 -36.65 -20.07 25.64
N PRO A 79 -37.65 -19.23 26.02
CA PRO A 79 -38.19 -19.16 27.38
C PRO A 79 -39.24 -20.24 27.71
N ASN A 80 -39.46 -20.51 29.01
CA ASN A 80 -40.57 -21.32 29.51
C ASN A 80 -41.93 -20.60 29.36
N VAL A 81 -43.05 -21.33 29.43
CA VAL A 81 -44.41 -20.74 29.42
C VAL A 81 -44.56 -19.77 30.59
N GLY A 82 -44.57 -18.47 30.29
CA GLY A 82 -44.72 -17.38 31.27
C GLY A 82 -43.45 -16.53 31.50
N GLU A 83 -42.31 -16.91 30.92
CA GLU A 83 -41.07 -16.12 30.97
C GLU A 83 -40.85 -15.31 29.68
N ARG A 84 -40.14 -14.18 29.78
CA ARG A 84 -39.59 -13.47 28.61
C ARG A 84 -38.24 -14.07 28.26
N GLY A 85 -38.07 -14.46 26.99
CA GLY A 85 -36.79 -14.88 26.43
C GLY A 85 -35.88 -13.68 26.25
N GLU A 86 -34.58 -13.89 26.43
CA GLU A 86 -33.55 -12.86 26.24
C GLU A 86 -32.62 -13.28 25.13
N ALA A 87 -32.26 -12.29 24.32
CA ALA A 87 -31.24 -12.45 23.31
C ALA A 87 -30.56 -11.15 22.99
N TRP A 88 -29.27 -11.29 22.71
CA TRP A 88 -28.37 -10.18 22.51
C TRP A 88 -28.18 -9.96 21.02
N ASN A 89 -28.44 -8.72 20.61
CA ASN A 89 -27.98 -8.23 19.34
C ASN A 89 -26.55 -7.73 19.54
N LEU A 90 -25.57 -8.32 18.84
CA LEU A 90 -24.29 -7.67 18.63
C LEU A 90 -24.57 -6.60 17.57
N VAL A 91 -25.09 -5.46 18.04
CA VAL A 91 -25.25 -4.27 17.22
C VAL A 91 -23.82 -3.86 16.87
N TYR A 92 -23.40 -4.03 15.62
CA TYR A 92 -22.41 -3.12 15.05
C TYR A 92 -23.13 -1.77 14.89
N SER A 93 -23.41 -1.10 16.02
CA SER A 93 -23.88 0.27 16.00
C SER A 93 -22.70 1.05 15.47
N ASP A 94 -22.85 1.56 14.25
CA ASP A 94 -21.97 2.59 13.69
C ASP A 94 -20.50 2.19 13.45
N PHE A 95 -20.16 0.90 13.38
CA PHE A 95 -18.83 0.50 12.87
C PHE A 95 -18.78 0.70 11.35
N GLU A 96 -18.74 1.96 10.93
CA GLU A 96 -18.27 2.32 9.62
C GLU A 96 -16.78 2.01 9.56
N LEU A 97 -16.42 1.09 8.67
CA LEU A 97 -15.03 0.92 8.29
C LEU A 97 -14.44 2.28 7.90
N PRO A 98 -13.26 2.66 8.42
CA PRO A 98 -12.66 3.93 8.07
C PRO A 98 -12.49 4.03 6.56
N THR A 99 -12.57 5.26 6.05
CA THR A 99 -12.17 5.51 4.67
C THR A 99 -10.66 5.42 4.59
N LEU A 100 -10.14 4.39 3.92
CA LEU A 100 -8.70 4.29 3.69
C LEU A 100 -8.27 5.35 2.66
N SER A 101 -7.21 6.09 2.99
CA SER A 101 -6.59 7.09 2.12
C SER A 101 -5.22 6.66 1.58
N ARG A 102 -4.79 5.44 1.92
CA ARG A 102 -3.51 4.84 1.52
C ARG A 102 -3.65 3.33 1.35
N PHE A 103 -2.67 2.72 0.70
CA PHE A 103 -2.58 1.28 0.53
C PHE A 103 -1.89 0.65 1.73
N LEU A 104 -2.51 -0.39 2.33
CA LEU A 104 -1.91 -1.16 3.42
C LEU A 104 -1.19 -2.39 2.86
N ARG A 105 0.01 -2.67 3.34
CA ARG A 105 0.82 -3.83 2.94
C ARG A 105 1.79 -4.20 4.07
N LEU A 106 2.55 -5.28 3.90
CA LEU A 106 3.59 -5.68 4.85
C LEU A 106 4.46 -4.49 5.28
N GLY A 107 4.55 -4.25 6.59
CA GLY A 107 5.27 -3.14 7.20
C GLY A 107 4.44 -1.87 7.46
N SER A 108 3.23 -1.75 6.89
CA SER A 108 2.29 -0.68 7.26
C SER A 108 1.95 -0.75 8.76
N LYS A 109 1.79 0.41 9.39
CA LYS A 109 1.40 0.52 10.80
C LYS A 109 0.28 1.53 10.99
N GLY A 110 -0.56 1.38 12.01
CA GLY A 110 -1.55 2.39 12.42
C GLY A 110 -2.96 1.86 12.68
N ASP A 111 -3.89 2.78 12.95
CA ASP A 111 -5.27 2.43 13.31
C ASP A 111 -6.10 1.88 12.14
N ASP A 112 -5.74 2.24 10.91
CA ASP A 112 -6.29 1.62 9.70
C ASP A 112 -5.88 0.16 9.54
N VAL A 113 -4.65 -0.21 9.94
CA VAL A 113 -4.22 -1.60 10.03
C VAL A 113 -4.98 -2.34 11.13
N LYS A 114 -5.23 -1.70 12.29
CA LYS A 114 -6.10 -2.30 13.33
C LYS A 114 -7.50 -2.57 12.80
N ALA A 115 -8.08 -1.63 12.05
CA ALA A 115 -9.39 -1.80 11.44
C ALA A 115 -9.40 -2.98 10.44
N LEU A 116 -8.35 -3.10 9.62
CA LEU A 116 -8.17 -4.24 8.73
C LEU A 116 -8.07 -5.57 9.48
N GLN A 117 -7.20 -5.66 10.49
CA GLN A 117 -7.01 -6.88 11.29
C GLN A 117 -8.32 -7.30 11.97
N LYS A 118 -9.07 -6.35 12.55
CA LYS A 118 -10.39 -6.61 13.14
C LYS A 118 -11.35 -7.23 12.13
N VAL A 119 -11.45 -6.66 10.93
CA VAL A 119 -12.40 -7.14 9.91
C VAL A 119 -11.97 -8.47 9.30
N LEU A 120 -10.68 -8.69 9.05
CA LEU A 120 -10.19 -9.98 8.58
C LEU A 120 -10.48 -11.10 9.59
N ASN A 121 -10.15 -10.87 10.88
CA ASN A 121 -10.41 -11.83 11.95
C ASN A 121 -11.92 -12.12 12.10
N ALA A 122 -12.76 -11.08 12.04
CA ALA A 122 -14.22 -11.23 12.10
C ALA A 122 -14.77 -12.06 10.92
N ARG A 123 -14.11 -12.02 9.77
CA ARG A 123 -14.46 -12.81 8.58
C ARG A 123 -13.82 -14.21 8.56
N GLY A 124 -13.05 -14.56 9.59
CA GLY A 124 -12.42 -15.88 9.71
C GLY A 124 -11.05 -16.01 9.05
N PHE A 125 -10.45 -14.91 8.59
CA PHE A 125 -9.07 -14.88 8.13
C PHE A 125 -8.16 -14.50 9.31
N ASP A 126 -7.33 -15.43 9.80
CA ASP A 126 -6.42 -15.20 10.94
C ASP A 126 -5.35 -14.16 10.60
N ALA A 127 -5.64 -12.90 10.92
CA ALA A 127 -4.72 -11.77 10.78
C ALA A 127 -3.79 -11.60 12.00
N GLY A 128 -3.90 -12.48 13.01
CA GLY A 128 -3.19 -12.38 14.27
C GLY A 128 -3.82 -11.37 15.24
N THR A 129 -3.00 -10.92 16.20
CA THR A 129 -3.39 -9.89 17.17
C THR A 129 -3.71 -8.58 16.46
N VAL A 130 -4.72 -7.85 16.96
CA VAL A 130 -5.04 -6.50 16.49
C VAL A 130 -4.09 -5.50 17.16
N ASP A 131 -2.86 -5.42 16.65
CA ASP A 131 -1.79 -4.55 17.16
C ASP A 131 -1.57 -3.30 16.29
N GLY A 132 -2.15 -3.27 15.09
CA GLY A 132 -1.94 -2.21 14.12
C GLY A 132 -0.63 -2.33 13.36
N ASP A 133 0.06 -3.47 13.46
CA ASP A 133 1.26 -3.79 12.69
C ASP A 133 0.91 -4.79 11.58
N PHE A 134 1.05 -4.39 10.32
CA PHE A 134 0.78 -5.25 9.18
C PHE A 134 1.98 -6.21 9.00
N GLY A 135 1.97 -7.28 9.80
CA GLY A 135 2.97 -8.35 9.77
C GLY A 135 2.64 -9.47 8.79
N SER A 136 3.42 -10.56 8.87
CA SER A 136 3.26 -11.72 8.00
C SER A 136 1.91 -12.44 8.16
N LYS A 137 1.34 -12.47 9.37
CA LYS A 137 -0.01 -13.02 9.61
C LYS A 137 -1.09 -12.18 8.93
N THR A 138 -1.03 -10.85 9.07
CA THR A 138 -1.96 -9.95 8.39
C THR A 138 -1.83 -10.06 6.87
N GLU A 139 -0.61 -10.16 6.33
CA GLU A 139 -0.39 -10.41 4.89
C GLU A 139 -1.02 -11.73 4.43
N ALA A 140 -0.81 -12.81 5.19
CA ALA A 140 -1.41 -14.11 4.87
C ALA A 140 -2.95 -14.07 4.90
N ALA A 141 -3.54 -13.38 5.88
CA ALA A 141 -4.99 -13.18 5.96
C ALA A 141 -5.54 -12.36 4.79
N VAL A 142 -4.84 -11.29 4.37
CA VAL A 142 -5.21 -10.52 3.18
C VAL A 142 -5.14 -11.38 1.92
N ILE A 143 -4.08 -12.16 1.74
CA ILE A 143 -3.92 -13.07 0.60
C ILE A 143 -5.03 -14.11 0.55
N ALA A 144 -5.36 -14.71 1.70
CA ALA A 144 -6.46 -15.67 1.81
C ALA A 144 -7.81 -15.02 1.44
N PHE A 145 -8.07 -13.82 1.97
CA PHE A 145 -9.28 -13.06 1.63
C PHE A 145 -9.34 -12.70 0.14
N GLN A 146 -8.25 -12.19 -0.44
CA GLN A 146 -8.19 -11.86 -1.87
C GLN A 146 -8.43 -13.08 -2.75
N THR A 147 -7.94 -14.25 -2.33
CA THR A 147 -8.15 -15.52 -3.03
C THR A 147 -9.62 -15.93 -2.97
N GLU A 148 -10.24 -15.91 -1.79
CA GLU A 148 -11.66 -16.25 -1.61
C GLU A 148 -12.58 -15.28 -2.35
N ALA A 149 -12.25 -13.99 -2.35
CA ALA A 149 -13.01 -12.94 -3.02
C ALA A 149 -12.74 -12.83 -4.54
N ASN A 150 -11.90 -13.71 -5.11
CA ASN A 150 -11.50 -13.71 -6.52
C ASN A 150 -10.92 -12.35 -7.00
N LEU A 151 -10.08 -11.74 -6.16
CA LEU A 151 -9.37 -10.49 -6.42
C LEU A 151 -7.94 -10.76 -6.91
N THR A 152 -7.22 -9.70 -7.27
CA THR A 152 -5.78 -9.79 -7.49
C THR A 152 -5.09 -10.17 -6.18
N VAL A 153 -4.40 -11.32 -6.17
CA VAL A 153 -3.73 -11.87 -4.98
C VAL A 153 -2.32 -11.29 -4.88
N ASP A 154 -2.21 -10.08 -4.34
CA ASP A 154 -0.95 -9.34 -4.19
C ASP A 154 -0.57 -9.06 -2.73
N GLY A 155 -1.46 -9.35 -1.78
CA GLY A 155 -1.27 -9.07 -0.36
C GLY A 155 -1.32 -7.57 -0.02
N VAL A 156 -1.84 -6.73 -0.92
CA VAL A 156 -1.98 -5.28 -0.74
C VAL A 156 -3.45 -4.90 -0.62
N VAL A 157 -3.79 -4.20 0.46
CA VAL A 157 -5.14 -3.68 0.66
C VAL A 157 -5.26 -2.31 -0.01
N GLY A 158 -5.69 -2.34 -1.27
CA GLY A 158 -6.14 -1.18 -2.04
C GLY A 158 -7.67 -1.10 -2.13
N GLU A 159 -8.16 -0.26 -3.06
CA GLU A 159 -9.59 -0.01 -3.27
C GLU A 159 -10.42 -1.27 -3.41
N GLN A 160 -10.02 -2.19 -4.29
CA GLN A 160 -10.78 -3.42 -4.56
C GLN A 160 -10.89 -4.30 -3.32
N THR A 161 -9.77 -4.47 -2.60
CA THR A 161 -9.73 -5.30 -1.39
C THR A 161 -10.54 -4.66 -0.26
N TRP A 162 -10.37 -3.36 -0.02
CA TRP A 162 -11.08 -2.67 1.06
C TRP A 162 -12.58 -2.53 0.79
N THR A 163 -12.97 -2.31 -0.46
CA THR A 163 -14.38 -2.27 -0.86
C THR A 163 -15.04 -3.64 -0.71
N ALA A 164 -14.33 -4.72 -1.07
CA ALA A 164 -14.81 -6.08 -0.81
C ALA A 164 -14.91 -6.40 0.69
N LEU A 165 -14.10 -5.73 1.52
CA LEU A 165 -14.21 -5.74 2.98
C LEU A 165 -15.38 -4.87 3.51
N GLY A 166 -16.09 -4.15 2.65
CA GLY A 166 -17.22 -3.30 2.99
C GLY A 166 -16.85 -1.85 3.35
N GLY A 167 -15.58 -1.48 3.16
CA GLY A 167 -15.07 -0.14 3.46
C GLY A 167 -15.13 0.80 2.25
N LYS A 168 -14.83 2.08 2.51
CA LYS A 168 -14.67 3.10 1.47
C LYS A 168 -13.19 3.36 1.25
N PHE A 169 -12.77 3.54 0.00
CA PHE A 169 -11.38 3.85 -0.32
C PHE A 169 -11.30 5.18 -1.08
N LYS A 170 -10.44 6.08 -0.61
CA LYS A 170 -10.11 7.32 -1.30
C LYS A 170 -8.70 7.16 -1.85
N ALA A 171 -8.60 6.92 -3.16
CA ALA A 171 -7.31 6.71 -3.80
C ALA A 171 -6.37 7.90 -3.56
N PRO A 172 -5.14 7.66 -3.03
CA PRO A 172 -4.19 8.73 -2.82
C PRO A 172 -3.81 9.36 -4.16
N GLN A 173 -3.88 10.69 -4.22
CA GLN A 173 -3.58 11.45 -5.42
C GLN A 173 -2.13 11.94 -5.39
N LEU A 174 -1.53 12.04 -6.57
CA LEU A 174 -0.29 12.79 -6.74
C LEU A 174 -0.58 14.28 -6.52
N VAL A 175 0.38 15.00 -5.94
CA VAL A 175 0.31 16.45 -5.72
C VAL A 175 1.49 17.12 -6.38
N LYS A 176 1.37 18.41 -6.75
CA LYS A 176 2.53 19.13 -7.29
C LYS A 176 3.55 19.30 -6.18
N PHE A 177 4.82 19.15 -6.50
CA PHE A 177 5.89 19.44 -5.55
C PHE A 177 5.79 20.87 -5.00
N GLY A 178 5.41 21.83 -5.83
CA GLY A 178 5.21 23.23 -5.47
C GLY A 178 4.11 23.45 -4.43
N ASP A 179 3.12 22.56 -4.38
CA ASP A 179 1.96 22.64 -3.48
C ASP A 179 2.25 22.05 -2.10
N LEU A 180 3.36 21.34 -1.93
CA LEU A 180 3.79 20.81 -0.63
C LEU A 180 4.18 21.93 0.34
N SER A 181 3.96 21.70 1.64
CA SER A 181 4.46 22.59 2.70
C SER A 181 6.00 22.65 2.69
N ALA A 182 6.58 23.70 3.27
CA ALA A 182 8.04 23.84 3.36
C ALA A 182 8.69 22.63 4.07
N SER A 183 8.05 22.12 5.13
CA SER A 183 8.54 20.94 5.86
C SER A 183 8.49 19.66 5.02
N GLU A 184 7.48 19.50 4.16
CA GLU A 184 7.35 18.36 3.27
C GLU A 184 8.35 18.43 2.12
N LYS A 185 8.55 19.62 1.55
CA LYS A 185 9.61 19.86 0.57
C LYS A 185 10.96 19.47 1.16
N GLN A 186 11.27 19.94 2.37
CA GLN A 186 12.50 19.58 3.07
C GLN A 186 12.61 18.06 3.29
N ARG A 187 11.53 17.35 3.65
CA ARG A 187 11.55 15.88 3.79
C ARG A 187 11.79 15.16 2.47
N VAL A 188 11.14 15.60 1.40
CA VAL A 188 11.38 15.08 0.04
C VAL A 188 12.83 15.32 -0.36
N GLU A 189 13.42 16.45 0.00
CA GLU A 189 14.75 16.83 -0.43
C GLU A 189 15.88 16.32 0.48
N ALA A 190 15.63 16.11 1.78
CA ALA A 190 16.64 15.62 2.72
C ALA A 190 17.21 14.25 2.32
N GLY A 191 16.43 13.44 1.61
CA GLY A 191 16.85 12.16 1.05
C GLY A 191 17.62 12.26 -0.28
N PHE A 192 17.68 13.45 -0.88
CA PHE A 192 18.25 13.68 -2.20
C PHE A 192 19.27 14.81 -2.09
N PHE A 193 20.55 14.44 -2.05
CA PHE A 193 21.62 15.43 -1.99
C PHE A 193 21.61 16.29 -3.26
N PHE A 194 21.19 17.56 -3.15
CA PHE A 194 21.19 18.53 -4.24
C PHE A 194 22.36 19.51 -4.06
N PRO A 195 23.06 19.90 -5.15
CA PRO A 195 23.92 21.05 -5.09
C PRO A 195 23.05 22.33 -5.00
N PRO A 196 23.50 23.38 -4.30
CA PRO A 196 22.77 24.64 -4.15
C PRO A 196 22.46 25.35 -5.49
N THR A 197 23.08 24.93 -6.59
CA THR A 197 22.86 25.45 -7.95
C THR A 197 22.01 24.52 -8.82
N PHE A 198 20.99 23.89 -8.25
CA PHE A 198 20.06 23.00 -8.97
C PHE A 198 19.43 23.68 -10.21
N GLY A 199 19.23 25.00 -10.17
CA GLY A 199 18.51 25.75 -11.19
C GLY A 199 19.22 26.01 -12.52
N SER A 200 20.53 25.82 -12.67
CA SER A 200 21.26 26.36 -13.85
C SER A 200 21.75 25.33 -14.87
N ARG A 201 21.97 24.05 -14.50
CA ARG A 201 22.49 23.04 -15.45
C ARG A 201 21.43 22.29 -16.26
N TYR A 202 20.18 22.22 -15.80
CA TYR A 202 19.15 21.37 -16.42
C TYR A 202 17.78 22.03 -16.62
N ALA A 203 17.59 23.28 -16.15
CA ALA A 203 16.54 24.13 -16.70
C ALA A 203 17.08 24.64 -18.03
N ASN A 204 16.52 24.20 -19.16
CA ASN A 204 16.81 24.86 -20.42
C ASN A 204 16.16 26.26 -20.35
N PRO A 205 16.91 27.36 -20.16
CA PRO A 205 16.34 28.68 -19.94
C PRO A 205 15.71 29.24 -21.23
N SER A 206 15.93 28.60 -22.38
CA SER A 206 15.55 29.12 -23.69
C SER A 206 14.18 28.67 -24.18
N ASN A 207 13.40 27.90 -23.40
CA ASN A 207 12.12 27.38 -23.87
C ASN A 207 10.93 28.15 -23.28
N SER A 208 10.25 28.89 -24.15
CA SER A 208 9.15 29.80 -23.82
C SER A 208 7.84 29.12 -23.39
N ASN A 209 7.77 27.78 -23.32
CA ASN A 209 6.52 27.11 -22.96
C ASN A 209 6.71 25.75 -22.23
N PRO A 210 7.19 25.76 -20.98
CA PRO A 210 7.20 24.56 -20.14
C PRO A 210 5.77 24.06 -19.89
N LYS A 211 5.54 22.74 -20.00
CA LYS A 211 4.21 22.16 -19.74
C LYS A 211 4.00 22.04 -18.23
N GLU A 212 3.03 22.79 -17.72
CA GLU A 212 2.57 22.70 -16.33
C GLU A 212 1.80 21.40 -16.13
N TRP A 213 2.10 20.65 -15.06
CA TRP A 213 1.27 19.50 -14.71
C TRP A 213 -0.10 19.99 -14.24
N SER A 214 -1.18 19.47 -14.81
CA SER A 214 -2.56 19.88 -14.52
C SER A 214 -3.20 19.03 -13.41
N GLY A 215 -2.42 18.19 -12.71
CA GLY A 215 -2.92 17.21 -11.75
C GLY A 215 -3.38 15.88 -12.37
N ASN A 216 -3.36 15.75 -13.71
CA ASN A 216 -3.90 14.58 -14.39
C ASN A 216 -2.86 13.43 -14.50
N PRO A 217 -3.19 12.19 -14.10
CA PRO A 217 -2.27 11.03 -14.16
C PRO A 217 -1.80 10.63 -15.56
N GLY A 218 -2.52 11.02 -16.62
CA GLY A 218 -2.19 10.71 -18.01
C GLY A 218 -1.28 11.74 -18.70
N GLN A 219 -0.88 12.80 -17.99
CA GLN A 219 -0.09 13.87 -18.58
C GLN A 219 1.36 13.47 -18.80
N ARG A 220 1.95 13.94 -19.91
CA ARG A 220 3.36 13.75 -20.29
C ARG A 220 4.03 15.11 -20.52
N ALA A 221 5.18 15.37 -19.88
CA ALA A 221 5.91 16.63 -19.92
C ALA A 221 7.22 16.51 -20.72
N ARG A 222 7.52 17.53 -21.55
CA ARG A 222 8.81 17.66 -22.26
C ARG A 222 9.79 18.59 -21.56
N TYR A 223 9.28 19.55 -20.80
CA TYR A 223 10.04 20.53 -20.04
C TYR A 223 9.49 20.51 -18.63
N ILE A 224 10.31 20.09 -17.68
CA ILE A 224 9.89 19.80 -16.32
C ILE A 224 10.36 20.94 -15.43
N LYS A 225 9.40 21.69 -14.88
CA LYS A 225 9.67 22.56 -13.73
C LYS A 225 9.59 21.70 -12.48
N ASP A 226 10.54 21.89 -11.58
CA ASP A 226 10.57 21.18 -10.29
C ASP A 226 9.27 21.35 -9.50
N ALA A 227 8.72 22.57 -9.47
CA ALA A 227 7.46 22.86 -8.80
C ALA A 227 6.27 22.06 -9.37
N ASP A 228 6.33 21.63 -10.63
CA ASP A 228 5.25 20.89 -11.31
C ASP A 228 5.45 19.37 -11.27
N MET A 229 6.52 18.86 -10.64
CA MET A 229 6.72 17.41 -10.51
C MET A 229 5.56 16.75 -9.75
N PRO A 230 5.00 15.63 -10.25
CA PRO A 230 3.93 14.91 -9.57
C PRO A 230 4.52 14.05 -8.46
N VAL A 231 4.39 14.48 -7.22
CA VAL A 231 4.98 13.82 -6.05
C VAL A 231 3.89 13.08 -5.29
N VAL A 232 4.23 11.92 -4.75
CA VAL A 232 3.36 11.22 -3.81
C VAL A 232 3.29 12.04 -2.51
N ALA A 233 2.08 12.43 -2.10
CA ALA A 233 1.88 13.28 -0.93
C ALA A 233 2.37 12.65 0.38
N ASP A 234 2.27 11.32 0.48
CA ASP A 234 2.74 10.52 1.61
C ASP A 234 3.48 9.26 1.12
N SER A 235 4.63 8.93 1.71
CA SER A 235 5.43 7.77 1.29
C SER A 235 4.72 6.43 1.51
N GLU A 236 3.77 6.35 2.43
CA GLU A 236 3.01 5.11 2.68
C GLU A 236 1.87 4.92 1.67
N SER A 237 1.48 5.98 0.95
CA SER A 237 0.37 5.95 0.01
C SER A 237 0.75 5.44 -1.39
N ARG A 238 2.00 5.05 -1.62
CA ARG A 238 2.53 4.68 -2.95
C ARG A 238 1.78 3.51 -3.58
N SER A 239 1.30 3.68 -4.80
CA SER A 239 0.66 2.60 -5.57
C SER A 239 1.38 2.30 -6.88
N ALA A 240 1.10 1.13 -7.47
CA ALA A 240 1.56 0.81 -8.82
C ALA A 240 1.12 1.88 -9.83
N ASP A 241 -0.11 2.38 -9.74
CA ASP A 241 -0.61 3.42 -10.64
C ASP A 241 0.11 4.75 -10.47
N GLN A 242 0.44 5.13 -9.24
CA GLN A 242 1.25 6.32 -9.00
C GLN A 242 2.65 6.17 -9.58
N ILE A 243 3.29 5.00 -9.44
CA ILE A 243 4.58 4.72 -10.09
C ILE A 243 4.46 4.84 -11.61
N ARG A 244 3.42 4.26 -12.23
CA ARG A 244 3.18 4.38 -13.69
C ARG A 244 2.99 5.83 -14.11
N ALA A 245 2.15 6.57 -13.39
CA ALA A 245 1.85 7.97 -13.66
C ALA A 245 3.11 8.85 -13.59
N VAL A 246 3.93 8.68 -12.54
CA VAL A 246 5.21 9.39 -12.41
C VAL A 246 6.16 9.06 -13.56
N ILE A 247 6.34 7.77 -13.89
CA ILE A 247 7.22 7.36 -15.00
C ILE A 247 6.74 7.94 -16.33
N ASN A 248 5.44 7.84 -16.61
CA ASN A 248 4.85 8.35 -17.85
C ASN A 248 4.96 9.88 -17.93
N TYR A 249 4.81 10.59 -16.81
CA TYR A 249 4.93 12.05 -16.76
C TYR A 249 6.26 12.54 -17.31
N PHE A 250 7.36 11.88 -16.96
CA PHE A 250 8.69 12.24 -17.43
C PHE A 250 8.89 12.04 -18.93
N ASN A 251 7.99 11.34 -19.63
CA ASN A 251 7.96 11.25 -21.09
C ASN A 251 9.34 10.91 -21.70
N VAL A 252 10.03 9.95 -21.10
CA VAL A 252 11.45 9.67 -21.39
C VAL A 252 11.74 9.32 -22.86
N GLU A 253 10.73 8.83 -23.57
CA GLU A 253 10.78 8.36 -24.97
C GLU A 253 10.79 9.51 -25.99
N ASP A 254 10.42 10.72 -25.56
CA ASP A 254 10.27 11.87 -26.45
C ASP A 254 11.63 12.50 -26.74
N SER A 255 12.02 12.52 -28.02
CA SER A 255 13.28 13.11 -28.48
C SER A 255 13.39 14.62 -28.31
N GLY A 256 12.25 15.29 -28.09
CA GLY A 256 12.17 16.69 -27.69
C GLY A 256 12.42 16.90 -26.18
N ASN A 257 12.36 15.86 -25.35
CA ASN A 257 12.70 15.96 -23.94
C ASN A 257 14.22 15.89 -23.73
N LYS A 258 14.87 17.05 -23.85
CA LYS A 258 16.34 17.19 -23.73
C LYS A 258 16.90 16.86 -22.34
N ARG A 259 16.05 16.72 -21.31
CA ARG A 259 16.51 16.33 -19.97
C ARG A 259 17.00 14.88 -19.92
N PHE A 260 16.39 14.00 -20.72
CA PHE A 260 16.67 12.56 -20.71
C PHE A 260 17.21 12.03 -22.03
N TRP A 261 17.30 12.87 -23.06
CA TRP A 261 17.79 12.45 -24.35
C TRP A 261 19.32 12.29 -24.32
N PRO A 262 19.86 11.16 -24.76
CA PRO A 262 21.31 10.95 -24.80
C PRO A 262 21.98 11.93 -25.78
N ASP A 263 23.21 12.34 -25.46
CA ASP A 263 24.07 13.15 -26.31
C ASP A 263 25.44 12.47 -26.45
N GLY A 264 25.77 12.03 -27.66
CA GLY A 264 26.97 11.23 -27.93
C GLY A 264 27.02 9.95 -27.08
N SER A 265 28.05 9.82 -26.24
CA SER A 265 28.25 8.69 -25.32
C SER A 265 27.63 8.90 -23.94
N VAL A 266 27.05 10.08 -23.67
CA VAL A 266 26.49 10.44 -22.37
C VAL A 266 25.01 10.07 -22.33
N THR A 267 24.62 9.30 -21.31
CA THR A 267 23.22 8.94 -21.04
C THR A 267 22.75 9.58 -19.74
N CYS A 268 21.46 9.83 -19.63
CA CYS A 268 20.86 10.51 -18.48
C CYS A 268 20.15 9.53 -17.52
N CYS A 269 20.61 8.28 -17.47
CA CYS A 269 19.96 7.19 -16.74
C CYS A 269 19.84 7.49 -15.24
N ASN A 270 20.89 8.06 -14.66
CA ASN A 270 20.96 8.51 -13.28
C ASN A 270 19.99 9.68 -12.99
N ILE A 271 19.89 10.65 -13.90
CA ILE A 271 18.98 11.79 -13.77
C ILE A 271 17.53 11.31 -13.80
N PHE A 272 17.18 10.44 -14.76
CA PHE A 272 15.84 9.88 -14.88
C PHE A 272 15.45 9.05 -13.66
N ALA A 273 16.31 8.14 -13.22
CA ALA A 273 16.07 7.34 -12.02
C ALA A 273 15.86 8.24 -10.79
N ARG A 274 16.71 9.23 -10.58
CA ARG A 274 16.59 10.20 -9.48
C ARG A 274 15.27 10.95 -9.52
N ASP A 275 14.88 11.50 -10.66
CA ASP A 275 13.66 12.31 -10.77
C ASP A 275 12.41 11.47 -10.48
N VAL A 276 12.34 10.25 -10.99
CA VAL A 276 11.27 9.31 -10.64
C VAL A 276 11.28 9.00 -9.14
N MET A 277 12.44 8.69 -8.59
CA MET A 277 12.58 8.36 -7.17
C MET A 277 12.22 9.53 -6.25
N ARG A 278 12.53 10.78 -6.64
CA ARG A 278 12.15 12.00 -5.93
C ARG A 278 10.63 12.13 -5.86
N CYS A 279 9.95 11.95 -6.99
CA CYS A 279 8.48 11.91 -7.05
C CYS A 279 7.88 10.80 -6.18
N LEU A 280 8.57 9.68 -6.05
CA LEU A 280 8.14 8.54 -5.22
C LEU A 280 8.63 8.61 -3.76
N ARG A 281 9.28 9.70 -3.33
CA ARG A 281 9.85 9.84 -1.99
C ARG A 281 10.72 8.63 -1.57
N ALA A 282 11.57 8.16 -2.49
CA ALA A 282 12.53 7.09 -2.24
C ALA A 282 13.96 7.63 -2.47
N PRO A 283 14.67 8.09 -1.43
CA PRO A 283 16.02 8.66 -1.50
C PRO A 283 16.93 7.96 -2.49
N LEU A 284 17.48 8.72 -3.45
CA LEU A 284 18.54 8.24 -4.34
C LEU A 284 19.60 9.32 -4.43
N THR A 285 20.85 8.93 -4.17
CA THR A 285 21.98 9.87 -4.22
C THR A 285 22.12 10.49 -5.61
N HIS A 286 22.60 11.72 -5.66
CA HIS A 286 23.01 12.40 -6.89
C HIS A 286 24.34 13.13 -6.70
N TRP A 287 24.58 13.64 -5.49
CA TRP A 287 25.86 14.16 -5.03
C TRP A 287 26.24 13.53 -3.70
N VAL A 288 27.53 13.30 -3.48
CA VAL A 288 28.07 12.93 -2.16
C VAL A 288 29.26 13.84 -1.91
N GLY A 289 29.13 14.76 -0.96
CA GLY A 289 30.04 15.90 -0.85
C GLY A 289 30.00 16.75 -2.12
N GLU A 290 31.17 16.97 -2.73
CA GLU A 290 31.33 17.76 -3.97
C GLU A 290 31.35 16.90 -5.24
N LYS A 291 31.07 15.59 -5.16
CA LYS A 291 31.14 14.68 -6.31
C LYS A 291 29.75 14.27 -6.82
N GLU A 292 29.49 14.53 -8.10
CA GLU A 292 28.33 14.00 -8.82
C GLU A 292 28.43 12.48 -8.97
N GLN A 293 27.32 11.78 -8.74
CA GLN A 293 27.27 10.33 -8.74
C GLN A 293 26.84 9.81 -10.12
N ASP A 294 27.72 9.02 -10.74
CA ASP A 294 27.39 8.18 -11.88
C ASP A 294 26.69 6.89 -11.43
N ALA A 295 26.26 6.06 -12.38
CA ALA A 295 25.58 4.81 -12.06
C ALA A 295 26.45 3.80 -11.26
N ASN A 296 27.78 3.84 -11.39
CA ASN A 296 28.66 2.98 -10.61
C ASN A 296 28.70 3.43 -9.14
N ALA A 297 28.78 4.73 -8.90
CA ALA A 297 28.76 5.30 -7.56
C ALA A 297 27.38 5.15 -6.90
N MET A 298 26.29 5.31 -7.67
CA MET A 298 24.94 4.99 -7.21
C MET A 298 24.78 3.52 -6.82
N PHE A 299 25.37 2.59 -7.58
CA PHE A 299 25.39 1.18 -7.22
C PHE A 299 26.03 0.97 -5.84
N ASP A 300 27.19 1.58 -5.59
CA ASP A 300 27.88 1.45 -4.29
C ASP A 300 27.06 2.06 -3.16
N TRP A 301 26.42 3.21 -3.40
CA TRP A 301 25.51 3.83 -2.44
C TRP A 301 24.29 2.96 -2.13
N LEU A 302 23.66 2.36 -3.15
CA LEU A 302 22.52 1.44 -3.00
C LEU A 302 22.87 0.16 -2.24
N ASN A 303 24.14 -0.24 -2.23
CA ASN A 303 24.59 -1.42 -1.48
C ASN A 303 24.73 -1.17 0.02
N ASN A 304 24.72 0.07 0.48
CA ASN A 304 24.74 0.37 1.91
C ASN A 304 23.31 0.28 2.48
N PRO A 305 23.00 -0.71 3.36
CA PRO A 305 21.66 -0.87 3.90
C PRO A 305 21.16 0.32 4.73
N ALA A 306 22.08 1.13 5.28
CA ALA A 306 21.74 2.35 6.02
C ALA A 306 20.99 3.39 5.17
N ASN A 307 21.05 3.25 3.84
CA ASN A 307 20.35 4.13 2.90
C ASN A 307 18.89 3.69 2.62
N GLY A 308 18.40 2.64 3.28
CA GLY A 308 17.01 2.17 3.15
C GLY A 308 16.73 1.37 1.87
N TRP A 309 17.78 0.86 1.21
CA TRP A 309 17.67 0.00 0.04
C TRP A 309 18.14 -1.41 0.34
N ARG A 310 17.37 -2.39 -0.12
CA ARG A 310 17.68 -3.81 0.00
C ARG A 310 17.92 -4.41 -1.37
N LYS A 311 19.03 -5.15 -1.52
CA LYS A 311 19.31 -5.94 -2.72
C LYS A 311 18.36 -7.14 -2.82
N VAL A 312 17.81 -7.38 -4.00
CA VAL A 312 16.86 -8.46 -4.28
C VAL A 312 17.10 -9.12 -5.63
N ASN A 313 16.46 -10.27 -5.87
CA ASN A 313 16.40 -10.89 -7.19
C ASN A 313 15.33 -10.22 -8.09
N ALA A 314 15.34 -10.55 -9.38
CA ALA A 314 14.44 -9.97 -10.38
C ALA A 314 12.95 -10.20 -10.09
N ALA A 315 12.56 -11.41 -9.66
CA ALA A 315 11.17 -11.73 -9.34
C ALA A 315 10.65 -10.88 -8.17
N VAL A 316 11.45 -10.75 -7.11
CA VAL A 316 11.12 -9.90 -5.95
C VAL A 316 11.06 -8.42 -6.36
N ALA A 317 11.92 -7.97 -7.27
CA ALA A 317 11.88 -6.60 -7.80
C ALA A 317 10.56 -6.32 -8.55
N SER A 318 10.15 -7.23 -9.45
CA SER A 318 8.87 -7.13 -10.15
C SER A 318 7.68 -7.14 -9.20
N ALA A 319 7.69 -8.03 -8.21
CA ALA A 319 6.62 -8.10 -7.21
C ALA A 319 6.55 -6.81 -6.36
N ALA A 320 7.70 -6.30 -5.89
CA ALA A 320 7.77 -5.08 -5.11
C ALA A 320 7.24 -3.87 -5.89
N ALA A 321 7.65 -3.69 -7.15
CA ALA A 321 7.14 -2.63 -8.01
C ALA A 321 5.62 -2.72 -8.16
N SER A 322 5.07 -3.90 -8.45
CA SER A 322 3.63 -4.15 -8.55
C SER A 322 2.87 -3.85 -7.25
N LYS A 323 3.52 -4.00 -6.10
CA LYS A 323 2.98 -3.58 -4.80
C LYS A 323 3.13 -2.08 -4.53
N GLY A 324 3.57 -1.25 -5.48
CA GLY A 324 3.78 0.18 -5.30
C GLY A 324 5.07 0.54 -4.55
N ILE A 325 6.04 -0.37 -4.48
CA ILE A 325 7.31 -0.14 -3.78
C ILE A 325 8.38 0.32 -4.78
N PRO A 326 9.04 1.47 -4.55
CA PRO A 326 10.07 1.98 -5.46
C PRO A 326 11.20 0.99 -5.62
N THR A 327 11.53 0.69 -6.87
CA THR A 327 12.42 -0.40 -7.23
C THR A 327 13.32 0.03 -8.39
N LEU A 328 14.61 -0.25 -8.27
CA LEU A 328 15.65 0.10 -9.23
C LEU A 328 16.37 -1.15 -9.73
N GLY A 329 16.80 -1.14 -10.99
CA GLY A 329 17.82 -2.03 -11.51
C GLY A 329 19.11 -1.25 -11.73
N CYS A 330 20.25 -1.76 -11.30
CA CYS A 330 21.53 -1.09 -11.49
C CYS A 330 22.62 -2.09 -11.88
N TRP A 331 23.43 -1.72 -12.87
CA TRP A 331 24.55 -2.49 -13.39
C TRP A 331 25.82 -1.67 -13.19
N LYS A 332 26.74 -2.20 -12.37
CA LYS A 332 28.07 -1.63 -12.16
C LYS A 332 29.03 -2.13 -13.23
N ASN A 333 29.73 -1.22 -13.88
CA ASN A 333 30.78 -1.50 -14.85
C ASN A 333 32.10 -0.88 -14.39
N PRO A 334 32.97 -1.64 -13.69
CA PRO A 334 34.25 -1.11 -13.20
C PRO A 334 35.19 -0.60 -14.30
N GLY A 335 35.06 -1.12 -15.53
CA GLY A 335 35.87 -0.75 -16.68
C GLY A 335 35.27 0.36 -17.56
N GLY A 336 34.19 1.02 -17.12
CA GLY A 336 33.53 2.05 -17.91
C GLY A 336 32.32 2.66 -17.22
N ILE A 337 31.31 3.03 -18.02
CA ILE A 337 30.09 3.67 -17.52
C ILE A 337 29.10 2.58 -17.11
N GLY A 338 28.59 2.65 -15.88
CA GLY A 338 27.51 1.80 -15.39
C GLY A 338 26.14 2.19 -15.96
N HIS A 339 25.07 1.54 -15.51
CA HIS A 339 23.71 1.87 -15.94
C HIS A 339 22.69 1.68 -14.82
N ILE A 340 21.65 2.52 -14.79
CA ILE A 340 20.58 2.45 -13.79
C ILE A 340 19.21 2.66 -14.44
N VAL A 341 18.22 1.89 -13.99
CA VAL A 341 16.89 1.84 -14.59
C VAL A 341 15.83 1.79 -13.49
N VAL A 342 14.63 2.27 -13.81
CA VAL A 342 13.48 2.17 -12.91
C VAL A 342 12.70 0.92 -13.24
N VAL A 343 12.44 0.06 -12.25
CA VAL A 343 11.57 -1.10 -12.43
C VAL A 343 10.12 -0.64 -12.45
N ARG A 344 9.37 -1.14 -13.42
CA ARG A 344 8.01 -0.70 -13.72
C ARG A 344 7.01 -1.76 -13.25
N PRO A 345 5.87 -1.37 -12.67
CA PRO A 345 4.88 -2.30 -12.12
C PRO A 345 4.03 -2.94 -13.23
N GLU A 346 4.64 -3.66 -14.16
CA GLU A 346 3.94 -4.49 -15.14
C GLU A 346 4.42 -5.93 -15.04
N PRO A 347 3.58 -6.90 -15.44
CA PRO A 347 4.01 -8.29 -15.58
C PRO A 347 5.27 -8.36 -16.45
N GLY A 348 6.36 -8.82 -15.82
CA GLY A 348 7.63 -9.14 -16.47
C GLY A 348 7.80 -10.64 -16.60
N GLU A 349 8.92 -11.03 -17.19
CA GLU A 349 9.37 -12.44 -17.16
C GLU A 349 10.12 -12.70 -15.84
N PRO A 350 10.18 -13.94 -15.32
CA PRO A 350 10.71 -14.27 -13.98
C PRO A 350 12.10 -13.70 -13.66
N ASN A 351 12.96 -13.54 -14.67
CA ASN A 351 14.32 -12.99 -14.53
C ASN A 351 14.55 -11.74 -15.38
N ASN A 352 13.48 -11.15 -15.90
CA ASN A 352 13.56 -10.05 -16.85
C ASN A 352 12.37 -9.11 -16.63
N PRO A 353 12.45 -8.29 -15.56
CA PRO A 353 11.43 -7.31 -15.20
C PRO A 353 11.17 -6.29 -16.31
N ARG A 354 9.98 -5.69 -16.26
CA ARG A 354 9.65 -4.49 -17.03
C ARG A 354 10.35 -3.29 -16.41
N ILE A 355 10.97 -2.45 -17.24
CA ILE A 355 11.71 -1.27 -16.81
C ILE A 355 11.37 -0.06 -17.69
N ALA A 356 11.69 1.12 -17.17
CA ALA A 356 11.80 2.37 -17.90
C ALA A 356 13.25 2.88 -17.82
N GLN A 357 13.77 3.48 -18.89
CA GLN A 357 15.14 3.97 -18.91
C GLN A 357 15.36 5.20 -19.80
N ALA A 358 16.34 6.00 -19.39
CA ALA A 358 17.00 7.03 -20.19
C ALA A 358 18.44 6.57 -20.52
N GLY A 359 18.58 5.67 -21.49
CA GLY A 359 19.85 5.01 -21.81
C GLY A 359 20.35 5.35 -23.21
N ALA A 360 21.10 4.42 -23.82
CA ALA A 360 21.41 4.50 -25.25
C ALA A 360 20.14 4.45 -26.12
N ILE A 361 19.09 3.78 -25.62
CA ILE A 361 17.75 3.77 -26.19
C ILE A 361 16.78 4.11 -25.07
N ASN A 362 16.03 5.19 -25.23
CA ASN A 362 15.00 5.57 -24.27
C ASN A 362 13.72 4.78 -24.52
N PHE A 363 13.12 4.30 -23.44
CA PHE A 363 11.79 3.71 -23.47
C PHE A 363 11.15 3.78 -22.08
N ALA A 364 9.83 3.97 -22.05
CA ALA A 364 9.07 4.03 -20.81
C ALA A 364 8.58 2.66 -20.38
N ASN A 365 8.59 1.65 -21.26
CA ASN A 365 8.22 0.28 -20.96
C ASN A 365 8.95 -0.69 -21.89
N GLY A 366 9.84 -1.50 -21.33
CA GLY A 366 10.51 -2.58 -22.05
C GLY A 366 11.08 -3.60 -21.08
N LEU A 367 11.41 -4.77 -21.60
CA LEU A 367 12.10 -5.79 -20.82
C LEU A 367 13.52 -5.31 -20.44
N ALA A 368 14.00 -5.72 -19.28
CA ALA A 368 15.35 -5.39 -18.80
C ALA A 368 16.45 -5.76 -19.81
N THR A 369 16.29 -6.87 -20.55
CA THR A 369 17.21 -7.30 -21.63
C THR A 369 17.26 -6.35 -22.83
N LYS A 370 16.23 -5.52 -23.04
CA LYS A 370 16.26 -4.42 -24.02
C LYS A 370 17.13 -3.27 -23.53
N GLY A 371 17.19 -3.06 -22.21
CA GLY A 371 17.95 -1.97 -21.60
C GLY A 371 19.43 -2.28 -21.41
N LEU A 372 19.75 -3.53 -21.08
CA LEU A 372 21.11 -4.03 -20.96
C LEU A 372 21.22 -5.36 -21.71
N SER A 373 22.07 -5.41 -22.74
CA SER A 373 22.25 -6.63 -23.51
C SER A 373 22.85 -7.73 -22.62
N PRO A 374 22.47 -9.01 -22.81
CA PRO A 374 23.03 -10.12 -22.04
C PRO A 374 24.56 -10.20 -22.07
N ALA A 375 25.18 -9.76 -23.18
CA ALA A 375 26.64 -9.70 -23.35
C ALA A 375 27.32 -8.69 -22.41
N LYS A 376 26.60 -7.67 -21.91
CA LYS A 376 27.11 -6.69 -20.94
C LYS A 376 26.86 -7.11 -19.49
N GLY A 377 26.09 -8.16 -19.25
CA GLY A 377 25.76 -8.68 -17.93
C GLY A 377 24.27 -8.54 -17.58
N LYS A 378 23.96 -8.54 -16.29
CA LYS A 378 22.60 -8.41 -15.75
C LYS A 378 22.53 -7.29 -14.71
N PHE A 379 21.35 -6.70 -14.56
CA PHE A 379 21.11 -5.76 -13.48
C PHE A 379 21.08 -6.48 -12.13
N THR A 380 21.61 -5.80 -11.11
CA THR A 380 21.30 -6.05 -9.71
C THR A 380 20.08 -5.21 -9.33
N TYR A 381 19.13 -5.77 -8.60
CA TYR A 381 17.90 -5.06 -8.25
C TYR A 381 17.90 -4.61 -6.79
N PHE A 382 17.29 -3.46 -6.55
CA PHE A 382 17.18 -2.84 -5.23
C PHE A 382 15.73 -2.40 -5.01
N VAL A 383 15.21 -2.68 -3.81
CA VAL A 383 13.88 -2.29 -3.36
C VAL A 383 14.03 -1.32 -2.19
N TYR A 384 13.28 -0.23 -2.22
CA TYR A 384 13.26 0.77 -1.14
C TYR A 384 12.23 0.39 -0.07
N GLY A 385 12.61 0.46 1.20
CA GLY A 385 11.69 0.19 2.31
C GLY A 385 12.35 -0.59 3.44
#